data_AF-A0A0T5ZCD1-F1
#
_entry.id   AF-A0A0T5ZCD1-F1
#
_cell.length_a   1.000
_cell.length_b   1.000
_cell.length_c   1.000
_cell.angle_alpha   90.00
_cell.angle_beta   90.00
_cell.angle_gamma   90.00
#
_symmetry.space_group_name_H-M   'P 1'
#
loop_
_entity.id
_entity.type
_entity.pdbx_description
1 polymer ?
#
loop_
_entity_poly.entity_id
_entity_poly.type
_entity_poly.pdbx_seq_one_letter_code
_entity_poly.pdbx_strand_id
1 'polypeptide(L)'
;MAISLSTLYVMIHLLAVFALATAPFIFFSVYADDTQNEWKITIPNGASGKGPVQGFSPNQLPVLVGDTIVWENKDSVTHSITSGVPEHPEHSGVFFNLGEVAPGKSVSHVMPDTDFLAFYYFCEIHPWMTGKFFNSGLEVAQPETDTEIITKENKYDYGDSITISGQVHKDFAKTEYMVLIYDQSNNLVDISYGYFDENSTYLQSINANGPAWATNGNYQVKLVYGVPSKASQTSFQFSSELNALETEQLIPLWVKNIGGFWCNDKIDDSEFVSAVQYLIHEDIIHLRNIVSDTSPSNQVPDWVKSNACWWADDKIPEVDFISGIEYLVNVGTIRV
;
A
#
# COMPACT_ATOMS: atom_id res chain seq x y z
N MET A 1 53.38 13.85 -67.11
CA MET A 1 53.73 13.93 -65.68
C MET A 1 53.38 12.58 -65.09
N ALA A 2 54.36 11.94 -64.45
CA ALA A 2 54.41 10.53 -64.12
C ALA A 2 53.34 10.09 -63.10
N ILE A 3 52.87 8.84 -63.19
CA ILE A 3 52.44 8.10 -61.99
C ILE A 3 53.00 6.69 -62.06
N SER A 4 53.72 6.34 -61.00
CA SER A 4 54.51 5.14 -60.80
C SER A 4 53.66 3.88 -60.61
N LEU A 5 54.22 2.76 -61.09
CA LEU A 5 53.91 1.41 -60.65
C LEU A 5 54.25 1.22 -59.15
N SER A 6 53.34 0.63 -58.38
CA SER A 6 53.71 -0.30 -57.30
C SER A 6 52.57 -1.27 -57.01
N THR A 7 52.69 -2.43 -57.66
CA THR A 7 52.31 -3.78 -57.24
C THR A 7 51.89 -3.99 -55.77
N LEU A 8 50.83 -4.75 -55.52
CA LEU A 8 50.86 -6.20 -55.18
C LEU A 8 49.78 -6.62 -54.15
N TYR A 9 49.24 -7.83 -54.35
CA TYR A 9 48.43 -8.67 -53.43
C TYR A 9 46.93 -8.40 -53.27
N VAL A 10 46.16 -8.95 -54.23
CA VAL A 10 45.24 -10.08 -54.04
C VAL A 10 44.89 -10.47 -52.59
N MET A 11 43.57 -10.60 -52.36
CA MET A 11 42.86 -11.29 -51.28
C MET A 11 42.80 -10.60 -49.91
N ILE A 12 41.65 -10.00 -49.62
CA ILE A 12 40.67 -10.59 -48.68
C ILE A 12 39.27 -10.22 -49.19
N HIS A 13 38.51 -11.26 -49.55
CA HIS A 13 37.07 -11.21 -49.71
C HIS A 13 36.41 -10.79 -48.40
N LEU A 14 35.81 -9.60 -48.34
CA LEU A 14 34.68 -9.36 -47.42
C LEU A 14 33.83 -8.14 -47.81
N LEU A 15 33.49 -8.02 -49.09
CA LEU A 15 32.36 -7.16 -49.52
C LEU A 15 31.56 -7.94 -50.55
N ALA A 16 30.97 -9.04 -50.08
CA ALA A 16 29.94 -9.76 -50.81
C ALA A 16 28.63 -8.96 -50.69
N VAL A 17 28.18 -8.44 -51.83
CA VAL A 17 26.77 -8.20 -52.16
C VAL A 17 26.09 -7.05 -51.40
N PHE A 18 26.37 -5.81 -51.82
CA PHE A 18 25.37 -4.74 -51.79
C PHE A 18 24.86 -4.52 -53.21
N ALA A 19 24.00 -5.43 -53.67
CA ALA A 19 23.31 -5.30 -54.94
C ALA A 19 21.84 -5.70 -54.78
N LEU A 20 20.99 -4.68 -54.90
CA LEU A 20 19.61 -4.72 -55.37
C LEU A 20 18.60 -5.65 -54.67
N ALA A 21 17.79 -5.06 -53.78
CA ALA A 21 16.39 -5.44 -53.63
C ALA A 21 15.57 -4.22 -53.16
N THR A 22 15.32 -3.27 -54.07
CA THR A 22 14.22 -2.31 -53.90
C THR A 22 12.92 -3.01 -54.26
N ALA A 23 12.37 -3.80 -53.33
CA ALA A 23 10.97 -4.18 -53.37
C ALA A 23 10.18 -3.13 -52.56
N PRO A 24 9.04 -2.62 -53.08
CA PRO A 24 8.16 -1.81 -52.25
C PRO A 24 7.65 -2.70 -51.12
N PHE A 25 7.98 -2.34 -49.87
CA PHE A 25 7.33 -2.90 -48.71
C PHE A 25 5.84 -2.56 -48.82
N ILE A 26 5.05 -3.54 -49.25
CA ILE A 26 3.62 -3.53 -48.98
C ILE A 26 3.53 -3.67 -47.46
N PHE A 27 3.34 -2.55 -46.77
CA PHE A 27 2.87 -2.58 -45.41
C PHE A 27 1.47 -3.20 -45.47
N PHE A 28 1.38 -4.50 -45.18
CA PHE A 28 0.17 -4.98 -44.56
C PHE A 28 0.12 -4.26 -43.22
N SER A 29 -0.72 -3.24 -43.13
CA SER A 29 -1.28 -2.86 -41.84
C SER A 29 -1.93 -4.14 -41.31
N VAL A 30 -1.22 -4.86 -40.45
CA VAL A 30 -1.85 -5.81 -39.55
C VAL A 30 -2.73 -4.93 -38.67
N TYR A 31 -4.00 -4.82 -39.05
CA TYR A 31 -5.00 -4.38 -38.10
C TYR A 31 -4.90 -5.35 -36.93
N ALA A 32 -4.63 -4.84 -35.73
CA ALA A 32 -4.93 -5.59 -34.53
C ALA A 32 -6.39 -5.99 -34.64
N ASP A 33 -6.64 -7.30 -34.69
CA ASP A 33 -7.97 -7.85 -34.64
C ASP A 33 -8.50 -7.60 -33.22
N ASP A 34 -9.32 -6.56 -33.08
CA ASP A 34 -9.94 -6.08 -31.85
C ASP A 34 -11.12 -6.99 -31.46
N THR A 35 -10.92 -8.31 -31.52
CA THR A 35 -11.95 -9.29 -31.18
C THR A 35 -12.10 -9.32 -29.66
N GLN A 36 -13.06 -8.55 -29.16
CA GLN A 36 -13.62 -8.71 -27.81
C GLN A 36 -14.02 -10.18 -27.63
N ASN A 37 -13.25 -10.92 -26.84
CA ASN A 37 -13.51 -12.34 -26.65
C ASN A 37 -14.55 -12.52 -25.54
N GLU A 38 -15.47 -13.46 -25.76
CA GLU A 38 -16.37 -13.92 -24.71
C GLU A 38 -15.73 -15.09 -23.99
N TRP A 39 -15.52 -14.93 -22.68
CA TRP A 39 -15.01 -15.95 -21.78
C TRP A 39 -16.10 -16.46 -20.86
N LYS A 40 -16.09 -17.75 -20.58
CA LYS A 40 -17.18 -18.39 -19.84
C LYS A 40 -16.70 -19.04 -18.56
N ILE A 41 -17.38 -18.68 -17.46
CA ILE A 41 -17.27 -19.31 -16.16
C ILE A 41 -18.59 -20.04 -15.88
N THR A 42 -18.49 -21.33 -15.58
CA THR A 42 -19.66 -22.14 -15.21
C THR A 42 -19.72 -22.25 -13.69
N ILE A 43 -20.92 -22.14 -13.13
CA ILE A 43 -21.23 -22.60 -11.79
C ILE A 43 -21.79 -24.02 -11.95
N PRO A 44 -20.98 -25.07 -11.74
CA PRO A 44 -21.37 -26.44 -12.04
C PRO A 44 -22.41 -26.96 -11.03
N ASN A 45 -23.13 -28.01 -11.44
CA ASN A 45 -24.07 -28.70 -10.54
C ASN A 45 -23.35 -29.23 -9.29
N GLY A 46 -23.87 -28.86 -8.11
CA GLY A 46 -23.29 -29.19 -6.82
C GLY A 46 -22.25 -28.19 -6.28
N ALA A 47 -22.02 -27.06 -6.95
CA ALA A 47 -21.07 -26.02 -6.50
C ALA A 47 -21.41 -25.44 -5.11
N SER A 48 -22.70 -25.40 -4.76
CA SER A 48 -23.21 -25.03 -3.43
C SER A 48 -22.95 -26.09 -2.34
N GLY A 49 -22.47 -27.28 -2.69
CA GLY A 49 -22.16 -28.34 -1.73
C GLY A 49 -20.70 -28.34 -1.28
N LYS A 50 -20.39 -29.08 -0.21
CA LYS A 50 -19.01 -29.43 0.18
C LYS A 50 -18.51 -30.71 -0.51
N GLY A 51 -19.02 -30.99 -1.70
CA GLY A 51 -18.76 -32.20 -2.48
C GLY A 51 -17.44 -32.13 -3.27
N PRO A 52 -17.22 -33.04 -4.25
CA PRO A 52 -16.00 -33.04 -5.07
C PRO A 52 -15.95 -31.90 -6.09
N VAL A 53 -17.10 -31.31 -6.44
CA VAL A 53 -17.21 -30.13 -7.31
C VAL A 53 -17.54 -28.95 -6.42
N GLN A 54 -16.66 -27.95 -6.38
CA GLN A 54 -16.81 -26.77 -5.55
C GLN A 54 -16.49 -25.53 -6.37
N GLY A 55 -17.26 -24.46 -6.17
CA GLY A 55 -16.93 -23.15 -6.70
C GLY A 55 -17.11 -22.98 -8.21
N PHE A 56 -16.51 -21.90 -8.72
CA PHE A 56 -16.56 -21.48 -10.11
C PHE A 56 -15.61 -22.34 -10.97
N SER A 57 -15.96 -22.56 -12.25
CA SER A 57 -15.14 -23.37 -13.17
C SER A 57 -15.04 -22.73 -14.58
N PRO A 58 -13.84 -22.33 -15.03
CA PRO A 58 -12.61 -22.25 -14.26
C PRO A 58 -12.75 -21.21 -13.13
N ASN A 59 -12.00 -21.39 -12.04
CA ASN A 59 -11.93 -20.40 -10.95
C ASN A 59 -10.88 -19.30 -11.21
N GLN A 60 -10.09 -19.43 -12.27
CA GLN A 60 -9.12 -18.43 -12.71
C GLN A 60 -9.21 -18.24 -14.21
N LEU A 61 -9.24 -16.99 -14.67
CA LEU A 61 -9.48 -16.68 -16.07
C LEU A 61 -8.53 -15.59 -16.59
N PRO A 62 -7.65 -15.88 -17.57
CA PRO A 62 -6.86 -14.86 -18.27
C PRO A 62 -7.77 -14.11 -19.27
N VAL A 63 -7.86 -12.79 -19.16
CA VAL A 63 -8.67 -11.93 -20.03
C VAL A 63 -7.86 -10.71 -20.48
N LEU A 64 -8.22 -10.10 -21.61
CA LEU A 64 -7.72 -8.79 -22.03
C LEU A 64 -8.73 -7.69 -21.71
N VAL A 65 -8.27 -6.44 -21.64
CA VAL A 65 -9.15 -5.27 -21.53
C VAL A 65 -10.16 -5.30 -22.68
N GLY A 66 -11.44 -5.11 -22.37
CA GLY A 66 -12.55 -5.17 -23.34
C GLY A 66 -13.16 -6.56 -23.55
N ASP A 67 -12.56 -7.63 -23.03
CA ASP A 67 -13.18 -8.96 -23.08
C ASP A 67 -14.46 -9.04 -22.22
N THR A 68 -15.41 -9.87 -22.63
CA THR A 68 -16.65 -10.11 -21.87
C THR A 68 -16.55 -11.42 -21.10
N ILE A 69 -16.72 -11.36 -19.78
CA ILE A 69 -16.77 -12.53 -18.90
C ILE A 69 -18.24 -12.87 -18.62
N VAL A 70 -18.63 -14.12 -18.83
CA VAL A 70 -20.00 -14.62 -18.64
C VAL A 70 -20.02 -15.71 -17.60
N TRP A 71 -20.75 -15.51 -16.51
CA TRP A 71 -21.05 -16.53 -15.52
C TRP A 71 -22.37 -17.20 -15.86
N GLU A 72 -22.37 -18.52 -16.04
CA GLU A 72 -23.58 -19.32 -16.27
C GLU A 72 -23.84 -20.23 -15.07
N ASN A 73 -25.04 -20.11 -14.48
CA ASN A 73 -25.45 -20.99 -13.39
C ASN A 73 -26.04 -22.30 -13.92
N LYS A 74 -25.25 -23.39 -13.87
CA LYS A 74 -25.71 -24.77 -14.14
C LYS A 74 -25.98 -25.57 -12.87
N ASP A 75 -25.92 -24.92 -11.71
CA ASP A 75 -26.33 -25.52 -10.45
C ASP A 75 -27.86 -25.48 -10.30
N SER A 76 -28.35 -26.25 -9.34
CA SER A 76 -29.76 -26.36 -9.00
C SER A 76 -30.25 -25.27 -8.05
N VAL A 77 -29.36 -24.44 -7.53
CA VAL A 77 -29.65 -23.35 -6.58
C VAL A 77 -29.13 -22.01 -7.09
N THR A 78 -29.66 -20.92 -6.54
CA THR A 78 -29.23 -19.55 -6.84
C THR A 78 -27.83 -19.27 -6.30
N HIS A 79 -27.04 -18.51 -7.04
CA HIS A 79 -25.70 -18.04 -6.67
C HIS A 79 -25.61 -16.53 -6.85
N SER A 80 -24.54 -15.86 -6.40
CA SER A 80 -24.26 -14.46 -6.74
C SER A 80 -22.84 -14.28 -7.26
N ILE A 81 -22.63 -13.20 -8.02
CA ILE A 81 -21.33 -12.78 -8.51
C ILE A 81 -21.02 -11.39 -7.96
N THR A 82 -20.17 -11.33 -6.94
CA THR A 82 -19.78 -10.09 -6.27
C THR A 82 -18.27 -9.98 -6.26
N SER A 83 -17.71 -8.84 -6.70
CA SER A 83 -16.29 -8.54 -6.53
C SER A 83 -15.98 -8.49 -5.05
N GLY A 84 -15.09 -9.32 -4.54
CA GLY A 84 -14.85 -9.41 -3.10
C GLY A 84 -14.10 -10.69 -2.73
N VAL A 85 -13.60 -10.73 -1.50
CA VAL A 85 -13.19 -11.98 -0.86
C VAL A 85 -13.95 -12.12 0.46
N PRO A 86 -14.36 -13.34 0.83
CA PRO A 86 -15.16 -13.58 2.03
C PRO A 86 -14.54 -13.09 3.34
N GLU A 87 -13.20 -13.06 3.42
CA GLU A 87 -12.44 -12.69 4.61
C GLU A 87 -12.54 -11.19 4.94
N HIS A 88 -12.96 -10.37 3.96
CA HIS A 88 -13.04 -8.91 4.03
C HIS A 88 -14.37 -8.38 3.47
N PRO A 89 -15.49 -8.70 4.15
CA PRO A 89 -16.83 -8.40 3.65
C PRO A 89 -17.08 -6.89 3.44
N GLU A 90 -16.37 -6.01 4.15
CA GLU A 90 -16.42 -4.56 4.02
C GLU A 90 -16.05 -4.03 2.63
N HIS A 91 -15.36 -4.83 1.82
CA HIS A 91 -14.95 -4.48 0.46
C HIS A 91 -15.78 -5.18 -0.63
N SER A 92 -16.86 -5.87 -0.24
CA SER A 92 -17.73 -6.60 -1.18
C SER A 92 -18.48 -5.65 -2.11
N GLY A 93 -18.47 -5.96 -3.40
CA GLY A 93 -19.24 -5.27 -4.44
C GLY A 93 -18.70 -3.91 -4.89
N VAL A 94 -17.55 -3.48 -4.37
CA VAL A 94 -16.96 -2.16 -4.67
C VAL A 94 -16.66 -1.97 -6.17
N PHE A 95 -16.23 -3.02 -6.87
CA PHE A 95 -15.86 -2.96 -8.29
C PHE A 95 -16.99 -3.41 -9.19
N PHE A 96 -17.63 -4.53 -8.83
CA PHE A 96 -18.87 -4.96 -9.43
C PHE A 96 -19.70 -5.77 -8.44
N ASN A 97 -21.00 -5.58 -8.47
CA ASN A 97 -21.97 -6.49 -7.90
C ASN A 97 -23.00 -6.79 -8.98
N LEU A 98 -22.96 -8.00 -9.52
CA LEU A 98 -23.85 -8.42 -10.60
C LEU A 98 -25.14 -9.06 -10.06
N GLY A 99 -25.26 -9.17 -8.74
CA GLY A 99 -26.40 -9.74 -8.04
C GLY A 99 -26.52 -11.25 -8.17
N GLU A 100 -27.75 -11.73 -7.96
CA GLU A 100 -28.09 -13.14 -7.98
C GLU A 100 -28.27 -13.68 -9.40
N VAL A 101 -27.78 -14.91 -9.61
CA VAL A 101 -27.91 -15.69 -10.83
C VAL A 101 -28.73 -16.94 -10.52
N ALA A 102 -30.00 -16.94 -10.94
CA ALA A 102 -30.89 -18.09 -10.78
C ALA A 102 -30.43 -19.31 -11.63
N PRO A 103 -30.85 -20.55 -11.28
CA PRO A 103 -30.56 -21.74 -12.07
C PRO A 103 -30.90 -21.58 -13.56
N GLY A 104 -29.96 -21.94 -14.44
CA GLY A 104 -30.09 -21.83 -15.90
C GLY A 104 -29.99 -20.40 -16.45
N LYS A 105 -29.65 -19.41 -15.62
CA LYS A 105 -29.41 -18.02 -16.06
C LYS A 105 -27.93 -17.71 -16.12
N SER A 106 -27.63 -16.61 -16.80
CA SER A 106 -26.28 -16.07 -16.91
C SER A 106 -26.26 -14.58 -16.62
N VAL A 107 -25.10 -14.10 -16.21
CA VAL A 107 -24.79 -12.68 -16.07
C VAL A 107 -23.40 -12.41 -16.63
N SER A 108 -23.10 -11.18 -17.04
CA SER A 108 -21.81 -10.84 -17.64
C SER A 108 -21.22 -9.54 -17.12
N HIS A 109 -19.92 -9.41 -17.29
CA HIS A 109 -19.12 -8.22 -16.99
C HIS A 109 -18.07 -8.04 -18.08
N VAL A 110 -17.85 -6.80 -18.52
CA VAL A 110 -16.79 -6.47 -19.47
C VAL A 110 -15.55 -6.07 -18.68
N MET A 111 -14.39 -6.64 -19.02
CA MET A 111 -13.11 -6.27 -18.42
C MET A 111 -12.87 -4.77 -18.63
N PRO A 112 -12.87 -3.95 -17.57
CA PRO A 112 -12.74 -2.51 -17.70
C PRO A 112 -11.32 -2.14 -18.13
N ASP A 113 -11.17 -0.96 -18.77
CA ASP A 113 -9.86 -0.32 -18.91
C ASP A 113 -9.43 0.19 -17.53
N THR A 114 -8.35 -0.39 -17.00
CA THR A 114 -7.95 -0.21 -15.62
C THR A 114 -6.48 -0.56 -15.42
N ASP A 115 -5.86 0.13 -14.45
CA ASP A 115 -4.51 -0.20 -13.98
C ASP A 115 -4.49 -1.45 -13.07
N PHE A 116 -5.65 -2.00 -12.70
CA PHE A 116 -5.74 -3.23 -11.90
C PHE A 116 -5.38 -4.47 -12.73
N LEU A 117 -4.49 -5.30 -12.19
CA LEU A 117 -4.00 -6.51 -12.87
C LEU A 117 -4.95 -7.72 -12.73
N ALA A 118 -5.80 -7.73 -11.71
CA ALA A 118 -6.75 -8.80 -11.44
C ALA A 118 -7.96 -8.33 -10.64
N PHE A 119 -9.04 -9.09 -10.76
CA PHE A 119 -10.26 -8.94 -9.97
C PHE A 119 -10.64 -10.30 -9.39
N TYR A 120 -10.74 -10.38 -8.07
CA TYR A 120 -11.37 -11.53 -7.42
C TYR A 120 -12.84 -11.27 -7.13
N TYR A 121 -13.58 -12.36 -7.07
CA TYR A 121 -14.99 -12.36 -6.80
C TYR A 121 -15.37 -13.62 -6.04
N PHE A 122 -16.54 -13.56 -5.39
CA PHE A 122 -17.08 -14.66 -4.62
C PHE A 122 -18.61 -14.70 -4.73
N CYS A 123 -19.19 -15.79 -4.25
CA CYS A 123 -20.63 -15.94 -4.06
C CYS A 123 -21.01 -15.55 -2.63
N GLU A 124 -21.82 -14.52 -2.45
CA GLU A 124 -22.29 -14.07 -1.13
C GLU A 124 -23.15 -15.13 -0.43
N ILE A 125 -23.89 -15.95 -1.19
CA ILE A 125 -24.73 -17.04 -0.67
C ILE A 125 -23.87 -18.23 -0.24
N HIS A 126 -22.76 -18.47 -0.95
CA HIS A 126 -21.87 -19.62 -0.76
C HIS A 126 -20.41 -19.14 -0.68
N PRO A 127 -19.98 -18.53 0.43
CA PRO A 127 -18.75 -17.72 0.46
C PRO A 127 -17.46 -18.48 0.11
N TRP A 128 -17.40 -19.80 0.30
CA TRP A 128 -16.25 -20.61 -0.12
C TRP A 128 -16.03 -20.64 -1.65
N MET A 129 -17.04 -20.25 -2.44
CA MET A 129 -16.92 -20.16 -3.89
C MET A 129 -16.22 -18.85 -4.24
N THR A 130 -14.92 -18.94 -4.56
CA THR A 130 -14.09 -17.81 -4.96
C THR A 130 -13.54 -18.03 -6.37
N GLY A 131 -13.29 -16.94 -7.07
CA GLY A 131 -12.64 -16.96 -8.37
C GLY A 131 -11.92 -15.65 -8.65
N LYS A 132 -11.10 -15.64 -9.71
CA LYS A 132 -10.46 -14.42 -10.22
C LYS A 132 -10.41 -14.38 -11.74
N PHE A 133 -10.44 -13.19 -12.30
CA PHE A 133 -9.97 -12.95 -13.66
C PHE A 133 -8.85 -11.92 -13.65
N PHE A 134 -7.93 -12.01 -14.60
CA PHE A 134 -6.70 -11.22 -14.60
C PHE A 134 -6.24 -10.86 -16.01
N ASN A 135 -5.51 -9.76 -16.14
CA ASN A 135 -5.03 -9.27 -17.42
C ASN A 135 -3.92 -10.18 -17.97
N SER A 136 -4.19 -10.85 -19.09
CA SER A 136 -3.25 -11.79 -19.73
C SER A 136 -2.23 -11.13 -20.66
N GLY A 137 -2.39 -9.83 -20.95
CA GLY A 137 -1.45 -9.05 -21.78
C GLY A 137 -0.17 -8.64 -21.06
N LEU A 138 -0.06 -8.95 -19.77
CA LEU A 138 1.09 -8.64 -18.91
C LEU A 138 1.72 -9.98 -18.52
N GLU A 139 3.05 -10.15 -18.65
CA GLU A 139 3.83 -11.40 -18.50
C GLU A 139 3.76 -12.07 -17.09
N VAL A 140 2.74 -11.77 -16.29
CA VAL A 140 2.86 -11.71 -14.83
C VAL A 140 1.90 -12.59 -14.03
N ALA A 141 0.79 -13.04 -14.58
CA ALA A 141 -0.18 -13.76 -13.77
C ALA A 141 0.15 -15.26 -13.63
N GLN A 142 0.69 -15.71 -12.47
CA GLN A 142 0.56 -17.02 -11.74
C GLN A 142 1.62 -17.13 -10.58
N PRO A 143 1.40 -17.93 -9.50
CA PRO A 143 0.62 -17.73 -8.27
C PRO A 143 1.42 -17.29 -6.99
N GLU A 144 0.70 -16.73 -6.01
CA GLU A 144 0.91 -16.53 -4.54
C GLU A 144 2.31 -16.15 -3.96
N THR A 145 2.40 -14.89 -3.46
CA THR A 145 3.36 -14.29 -2.50
C THR A 145 4.70 -15.01 -2.27
N ASP A 146 5.79 -14.43 -2.81
CA ASP A 146 7.15 -14.94 -2.65
C ASP A 146 7.80 -14.58 -1.29
N THR A 147 7.29 -13.62 -0.51
CA THR A 147 7.86 -13.27 0.81
C THR A 147 6.82 -12.77 1.82
N GLU A 148 6.86 -13.26 3.06
CA GLU A 148 5.95 -12.83 4.14
C GLU A 148 6.20 -11.37 4.59
N ILE A 149 5.18 -10.73 5.17
CA ILE A 149 5.32 -9.43 5.84
C ILE A 149 6.22 -9.58 7.07
N ILE A 150 7.19 -8.67 7.20
CA ILE A 150 8.10 -8.62 8.35
C ILE A 150 8.19 -7.20 8.90
N THR A 151 8.45 -7.12 10.19
CA THR A 151 9.01 -5.91 10.81
C THR A 151 10.53 -6.04 10.88
N LYS A 152 11.25 -4.92 10.80
CA LYS A 152 12.73 -4.90 10.87
C LYS A 152 13.24 -5.54 12.17
N GLU A 153 12.58 -5.26 13.29
CA GLU A 153 12.85 -5.80 14.62
C GLU A 153 11.62 -6.54 15.14
N ASN A 154 11.78 -7.41 16.13
CA ASN A 154 10.66 -8.11 16.78
C ASN A 154 10.20 -7.46 18.08
N LYS A 155 10.88 -6.39 18.52
CA LYS A 155 10.54 -5.58 19.68
C LYS A 155 10.75 -4.10 19.35
N TYR A 156 9.79 -3.28 19.77
CA TYR A 156 9.85 -1.82 19.68
C TYR A 156 9.40 -1.20 21.01
N ASP A 157 9.96 -0.05 21.33
CA ASP A 157 9.56 0.77 22.46
C ASP A 157 8.88 2.06 21.95
N TYR A 158 8.23 2.77 22.85
CA TYR A 158 7.55 4.02 22.56
C TYR A 158 8.49 5.05 21.90
N GLY A 159 8.06 5.64 20.79
CA GLY A 159 8.84 6.61 20.01
C GLY A 159 9.73 5.98 18.93
N ASP A 160 9.87 4.66 18.89
CA ASP A 160 10.61 3.99 17.82
C ASP A 160 9.91 4.14 16.46
N SER A 161 10.71 4.15 15.39
CA SER A 161 10.21 4.00 14.02
C SER A 161 10.14 2.52 13.65
N ILE A 162 8.92 1.99 13.53
CA ILE A 162 8.64 0.63 13.09
C ILE A 162 8.74 0.59 11.57
N THR A 163 9.74 -0.11 11.05
CA THR A 163 9.89 -0.38 9.62
C THR A 163 9.27 -1.72 9.27
N ILE A 164 8.31 -1.70 8.34
CA ILE A 164 7.53 -2.84 7.87
C ILE A 164 7.85 -3.03 6.38
N SER A 165 8.16 -4.26 5.99
CA SER A 165 8.54 -4.55 4.62
C SER A 165 8.13 -5.95 4.19
N GLY A 166 8.09 -6.16 2.89
CA GLY A 166 7.91 -7.47 2.30
C GLY A 166 7.78 -7.35 0.79
N GLN A 167 7.51 -8.48 0.15
CA GLN A 167 7.26 -8.56 -1.27
C GLN A 167 6.01 -9.39 -1.50
N VAL A 168 5.04 -8.80 -2.20
CA VAL A 168 3.82 -9.49 -2.57
C VAL A 168 3.94 -10.01 -4.00
N HIS A 169 2.95 -10.79 -4.44
CA HIS A 169 2.94 -11.27 -5.81
C HIS A 169 2.97 -10.10 -6.80
N LYS A 170 3.69 -10.29 -7.92
CA LYS A 170 3.88 -9.25 -8.95
C LYS A 170 2.59 -8.67 -9.56
N ASP A 171 1.47 -9.38 -9.41
CA ASP A 171 0.12 -8.92 -9.75
C ASP A 171 -0.35 -7.70 -8.93
N PHE A 172 0.36 -7.31 -7.88
CA PHE A 172 0.02 -6.14 -7.06
C PHE A 172 0.99 -4.98 -7.26
N ALA A 173 1.89 -5.03 -8.26
CA ALA A 173 2.79 -3.92 -8.55
C ALA A 173 1.99 -2.62 -8.73
N LYS A 174 2.48 -1.51 -8.16
CA LYS A 174 1.82 -0.19 -8.22
C LYS A 174 0.43 -0.12 -7.59
N THR A 175 -0.04 -1.20 -6.94
CA THR A 175 -1.33 -1.22 -6.24
C THR A 175 -1.20 -0.54 -4.89
N GLU A 176 -2.23 0.21 -4.50
CA GLU A 176 -2.32 0.78 -3.15
C GLU A 176 -2.46 -0.34 -2.11
N TYR A 177 -1.75 -0.20 -1.00
CA TYR A 177 -1.90 -1.03 0.17
C TYR A 177 -2.21 -0.17 1.39
N MET A 178 -2.78 -0.81 2.40
CA MET A 178 -2.96 -0.24 3.73
C MET A 178 -2.26 -1.13 4.76
N VAL A 179 -1.54 -0.50 5.67
CA VAL A 179 -0.93 -1.12 6.84
C VAL A 179 -1.75 -0.73 8.05
N LEU A 180 -2.25 -1.72 8.78
CA LEU A 180 -3.04 -1.56 10.00
C LEU A 180 -2.26 -2.12 11.18
N ILE A 181 -2.14 -1.35 12.26
CA ILE A 181 -1.53 -1.83 13.50
C ILE A 181 -2.62 -1.95 14.57
N TYR A 182 -2.71 -3.12 15.19
CA TYR A 182 -3.62 -3.40 16.30
C TYR A 182 -2.85 -3.69 17.59
N ASP A 183 -3.36 -3.21 18.71
CA ASP A 183 -2.85 -3.60 20.04
C ASP A 183 -3.24 -5.04 20.41
N GLN A 184 -2.78 -5.50 21.58
CA GLN A 184 -3.11 -6.84 22.10
C GLN A 184 -4.59 -7.04 22.42
N SER A 185 -5.36 -5.97 22.57
CA SER A 185 -6.81 -5.98 22.81
C SER A 185 -7.59 -5.90 21.48
N ASN A 186 -6.90 -5.92 20.35
CA ASN A 186 -7.43 -5.80 19.00
C ASN A 186 -8.08 -4.44 18.71
N ASN A 187 -7.64 -3.37 19.38
CA ASN A 187 -7.97 -2.00 18.99
C ASN A 187 -7.03 -1.53 17.89
N LEU A 188 -7.55 -0.80 16.90
CA LEU A 188 -6.73 -0.18 15.87
C LEU A 188 -5.94 1.00 16.49
N VAL A 189 -4.61 0.94 16.38
CA VAL A 189 -3.68 1.91 16.93
C VAL A 189 -3.15 2.86 15.85
N ASP A 190 -2.88 2.34 14.64
CA ASP A 190 -2.32 3.11 13.54
C ASP A 190 -2.81 2.60 12.18
N ILE A 191 -2.84 3.49 11.21
CA ILE A 191 -3.15 3.21 9.81
C ILE A 191 -2.22 4.02 8.92
N SER A 192 -1.57 3.33 7.98
CA SER A 192 -0.77 3.97 6.95
C SER A 192 -1.12 3.42 5.56
N TYR A 193 -0.92 4.24 4.55
CA TYR A 193 -1.20 3.93 3.15
C TYR A 193 0.08 4.03 2.36
N GLY A 194 0.22 3.19 1.34
CA GLY A 194 1.36 3.23 0.42
C GLY A 194 1.05 2.51 -0.87
N TYR A 195 2.05 2.40 -1.73
CA TYR A 195 1.97 1.71 -3.00
C TYR A 195 3.10 0.71 -3.10
N PHE A 196 2.84 -0.48 -3.65
CA PHE A 196 3.94 -1.37 -4.00
C PHE A 196 4.75 -0.77 -5.15
N ASP A 197 6.06 -1.03 -5.15
CA ASP A 197 6.94 -0.65 -6.24
C ASP A 197 6.74 -1.54 -7.50
N GLU A 198 7.54 -1.32 -8.53
CA GLU A 198 7.49 -2.09 -9.78
C GLU A 198 7.80 -3.58 -9.59
N ASN A 199 8.51 -3.92 -8.52
CA ASN A 199 8.85 -5.29 -8.13
C ASN A 199 7.87 -5.86 -7.10
N SER A 200 6.75 -5.18 -6.83
CA SER A 200 5.77 -5.54 -5.80
C SER A 200 6.33 -5.61 -4.38
N THR A 201 7.36 -4.81 -4.11
CA THR A 201 7.97 -4.65 -2.79
C THR A 201 7.38 -3.41 -2.12
N TYR A 202 7.37 -3.41 -0.78
CA TYR A 202 6.98 -2.25 0.01
C TYR A 202 7.91 -2.06 1.21
N LEU A 203 8.06 -0.81 1.61
CA LEU A 203 8.81 -0.38 2.78
C LEU A 203 8.05 0.78 3.42
N GLN A 204 7.42 0.53 4.55
CA GLN A 204 6.64 1.49 5.30
C GLN A 204 7.31 1.76 6.65
N SER A 205 7.41 3.04 7.04
CA SER A 205 7.80 3.43 8.39
C SER A 205 6.60 4.03 9.12
N ILE A 206 6.39 3.62 10.36
CA ILE A 206 5.34 4.12 11.27
C ILE A 206 6.00 4.46 12.60
N ASN A 207 5.74 5.65 13.14
CA ASN A 207 6.27 6.05 14.44
C ASN A 207 5.34 5.55 15.54
N ALA A 208 5.90 4.81 16.50
CA ALA A 208 5.14 4.23 17.62
C ALA A 208 4.88 5.27 18.71
N ASN A 209 4.12 6.32 18.40
CA ASN A 209 3.85 7.44 19.30
C ASN A 209 2.40 7.94 19.24
N GLY A 210 2.01 8.75 20.21
CA GLY A 210 0.66 9.23 20.43
C GLY A 210 -0.17 8.35 21.38
N PRO A 211 -1.38 8.83 21.75
CA PRO A 211 -2.17 8.27 22.85
C PRO A 211 -2.71 6.85 22.58
N ALA A 212 -2.73 6.40 21.32
CA ALA A 212 -3.12 5.05 20.96
C ALA A 212 -2.05 4.00 21.31
N TRP A 213 -0.78 4.41 21.42
CA TRP A 213 0.38 3.55 21.75
C TRP A 213 0.62 3.44 23.26
N ALA A 214 -0.45 3.26 24.04
CA ALA A 214 -0.42 3.37 25.50
C ALA A 214 -0.30 2.03 26.25
N THR A 215 -0.34 0.89 25.56
CA THR A 215 -0.37 -0.43 26.22
C THR A 215 0.80 -1.30 25.82
N ASN A 216 1.50 -1.88 26.80
CA ASN A 216 2.51 -2.92 26.57
C ASN A 216 1.84 -4.19 26.03
N GLY A 217 2.46 -4.88 25.08
CA GLY A 217 1.98 -6.20 24.66
C GLY A 217 2.39 -6.61 23.25
N ASN A 218 1.73 -7.64 22.73
CA ASN A 218 1.94 -8.10 21.36
C ASN A 218 1.04 -7.29 20.40
N TYR A 219 1.65 -6.55 19.48
CA TYR A 219 0.95 -5.77 18.47
C TYR A 219 0.91 -6.56 17.17
N GLN A 220 -0.19 -6.45 16.43
CA GLN A 220 -0.39 -7.10 15.14
C GLN A 220 -0.33 -6.08 14.01
N VAL A 221 0.50 -6.36 13.01
CA VAL A 221 0.55 -5.60 11.75
C VAL A 221 -0.20 -6.40 10.71
N LYS A 222 -1.17 -5.78 10.05
CA LYS A 222 -1.86 -6.34 8.89
C LYS A 222 -1.58 -5.48 7.68
N LEU A 223 -1.01 -6.08 6.65
CA LEU A 223 -0.95 -5.49 5.32
C LEU A 223 -2.17 -5.97 4.55
N VAL A 224 -3.03 -5.06 4.14
CA VAL A 224 -4.21 -5.34 3.31
C VAL A 224 -3.99 -4.71 1.95
N TYR A 225 -4.13 -5.52 0.91
CA TYR A 225 -3.78 -5.09 -0.44
C TYR A 225 -4.46 -5.91 -1.52
N GLY A 226 -4.51 -5.34 -2.72
CA GLY A 226 -5.13 -5.96 -3.85
C GLY A 226 -6.64 -5.85 -3.79
N VAL A 227 -7.26 -5.93 -4.95
CA VAL A 227 -8.70 -5.92 -5.07
C VAL A 227 -9.14 -7.35 -5.36
N PRO A 228 -9.91 -7.97 -4.46
CA PRO A 228 -10.25 -7.63 -3.09
C PRO A 228 -9.37 -8.45 -2.12
N SER A 229 -8.47 -7.73 -1.47
CA SER A 229 -7.76 -8.00 -0.21
C SER A 229 -7.19 -9.41 0.00
N LYS A 230 -5.94 -9.61 -0.43
CA LYS A 230 -5.06 -10.48 0.35
C LYS A 230 -4.66 -9.71 1.60
N ALA A 231 -4.78 -10.34 2.77
CA ALA A 231 -4.22 -9.83 4.00
C ALA A 231 -3.05 -10.74 4.43
N SER A 232 -1.91 -10.12 4.69
CA SER A 232 -0.77 -10.78 5.35
C SER A 232 -0.58 -10.13 6.71
N GLN A 233 -0.13 -10.90 7.70
CA GLN A 233 0.04 -10.38 9.05
C GLN A 233 1.35 -10.83 9.69
N THR A 234 1.89 -9.97 10.54
CA THR A 234 3.00 -10.28 11.45
C THR A 234 2.74 -9.62 12.80
N SER A 235 3.62 -9.86 13.77
CA SER A 235 3.50 -9.26 15.10
C SER A 235 4.85 -8.89 15.68
N PHE A 236 4.86 -7.88 16.54
CA PHE A 236 6.01 -7.46 17.32
C PHE A 236 5.62 -7.21 18.77
N GLN A 237 6.58 -7.29 19.68
CA GLN A 237 6.40 -6.89 21.07
C GLN A 237 6.57 -5.37 21.19
N PHE A 238 5.63 -4.71 21.86
CA PHE A 238 5.65 -3.28 22.10
C PHE A 238 5.72 -2.96 23.58
N SER A 239 6.54 -1.96 23.94
CA SER A 239 6.58 -1.35 25.27
C SER A 239 6.21 0.12 25.18
N SER A 240 5.16 0.53 25.88
CA SER A 240 4.84 1.93 26.15
C SER A 240 5.78 2.56 27.19
N GLU A 241 6.68 1.77 27.80
CA GLU A 241 7.75 2.32 28.61
C GLU A 241 8.76 3.03 27.70
N LEU A 242 8.93 4.33 27.94
CA LEU A 242 10.02 5.12 27.39
C LEU A 242 11.35 4.41 27.64
N ASN A 243 12.19 4.31 26.60
CA ASN A 243 13.49 3.66 26.71
C ASN A 243 14.28 4.26 27.90
N ALA A 244 14.67 3.43 28.87
CA ALA A 244 15.32 3.85 30.12
C ALA A 244 16.72 4.49 29.93
N LEU A 245 17.18 4.59 28.68
CA LEU A 245 18.38 5.34 28.28
C LEU A 245 18.10 6.84 28.04
N GLU A 246 16.84 7.28 28.01
CA GLU A 246 16.45 8.68 27.79
C GLU A 246 15.99 9.42 29.05
N THR A 247 16.04 8.80 30.23
CA THR A 247 15.56 9.42 31.49
C THR A 247 16.46 10.54 32.06
N GLU A 248 17.46 11.05 31.34
CA GLU A 248 18.29 12.16 31.85
C GLU A 248 17.86 13.56 31.43
N GLN A 249 16.90 13.72 30.52
CA GLN A 249 16.54 15.07 30.05
C GLN A 249 15.10 15.45 30.40
N LEU A 250 14.87 15.59 31.71
CA LEU A 250 13.64 16.13 32.27
C LEU A 250 13.48 17.58 31.80
N ILE A 251 12.49 17.83 30.93
CA ILE A 251 12.03 19.20 30.70
C ILE A 251 11.58 19.74 32.07
N PRO A 252 12.09 20.88 32.55
CA PRO A 252 11.68 21.42 33.83
C PRO A 252 10.15 21.57 33.90
N LEU A 253 9.53 21.13 35.02
CA LEU A 253 8.07 21.14 35.18
C LEU A 253 7.40 22.48 34.88
N TRP A 254 8.11 23.60 35.07
CA TRP A 254 7.57 24.92 34.79
C TRP A 254 7.28 25.15 33.30
N VAL A 255 7.95 24.42 32.39
CA VAL A 255 7.77 24.54 30.94
C VAL A 255 6.40 23.98 30.50
N LYS A 256 5.83 23.00 31.22
CA LYS A 256 4.46 22.49 30.98
C LYS A 256 3.40 23.58 31.01
N ASN A 257 3.63 24.62 31.82
CA ASN A 257 2.73 25.76 31.90
C ASN A 257 2.62 26.50 30.56
N ILE A 258 3.67 26.52 29.73
CA ILE A 258 3.64 27.19 28.42
C ILE A 258 2.66 26.47 27.49
N GLY A 259 2.72 25.13 27.43
CA GLY A 259 1.75 24.31 26.70
C GLY A 259 0.32 24.51 27.22
N GLY A 260 0.16 24.55 28.55
CA GLY A 260 -1.13 24.81 29.19
C GLY A 260 -1.67 26.22 28.93
N PHE A 261 -0.83 27.26 28.90
CA PHE A 261 -1.25 28.61 28.56
C PHE A 261 -1.70 28.70 27.12
N TRP A 262 -0.96 28.08 26.20
CA TRP A 262 -1.28 28.10 24.79
C TRP A 262 -2.58 27.36 24.47
N CYS A 263 -2.75 26.15 24.99
CA CYS A 263 -3.92 25.35 24.67
C CYS A 263 -5.22 25.87 25.33
N ASN A 264 -5.10 26.67 26.40
CA ASN A 264 -6.21 27.37 27.04
C ASN A 264 -6.39 28.81 26.53
N ASP A 265 -5.83 29.15 25.36
CA ASP A 265 -5.95 30.44 24.69
C ASP A 265 -5.49 31.65 25.54
N LYS A 266 -4.58 31.44 26.49
CA LYS A 266 -3.98 32.51 27.31
C LYS A 266 -2.79 33.18 26.62
N ILE A 267 -2.16 32.46 25.70
CA ILE A 267 -1.14 32.97 24.77
C ILE A 267 -1.50 32.51 23.36
N ASP A 268 -1.14 33.30 22.36
CA ASP A 268 -1.39 32.95 20.95
C ASP A 268 -0.28 32.06 20.34
N ASP A 269 -0.48 31.60 19.09
CA ASP A 269 0.48 30.73 18.39
C ASP A 269 1.85 31.39 18.23
N SER A 270 1.90 32.71 18.06
CA SER A 270 3.16 33.44 17.86
C SER A 270 3.97 33.55 19.16
N GLU A 271 3.27 33.75 20.28
CA GLU A 271 3.84 33.73 21.61
C GLU A 271 4.33 32.33 22.00
N PHE A 272 3.54 31.29 21.69
CA PHE A 272 3.94 29.90 21.91
C PHE A 272 5.18 29.53 21.09
N VAL A 273 5.18 29.83 19.78
CA VAL A 273 6.33 29.57 18.89
C VAL A 273 7.58 30.28 19.41
N SER A 274 7.47 31.55 19.78
CA SER A 274 8.60 32.32 20.32
C SER A 274 9.14 31.73 21.63
N ALA A 275 8.24 31.28 22.52
CA ALA A 275 8.64 30.63 23.77
C ALA A 275 9.36 29.31 23.52
N VAL A 276 8.87 28.46 22.61
CA VAL A 276 9.53 27.19 22.29
C VAL A 276 10.87 27.40 21.60
N GLN A 277 10.98 28.36 20.68
CA GLN A 277 12.26 28.73 20.06
C GLN A 277 13.30 29.14 21.11
N TYR A 278 12.89 29.95 22.09
CA TYR A 278 13.76 30.32 23.21
C TYR A 278 14.21 29.10 24.02
N LEU A 279 13.29 28.19 24.36
CA LEU A 279 13.61 26.99 25.14
C LEU A 279 14.57 26.06 24.41
N ILE A 280 14.48 25.97 23.08
CA ILE A 280 15.44 25.20 22.27
C ILE A 280 16.80 25.89 22.23
N HIS A 281 16.85 27.21 22.03
CA HIS A 281 18.10 27.98 22.03
C HIS A 281 18.85 27.91 23.36
N GLU A 282 18.13 27.93 24.48
CA GLU A 282 18.70 27.80 25.82
C GLU A 282 19.02 26.35 26.22
N ASP A 283 18.86 25.40 25.30
CA ASP A 283 19.13 23.97 25.55
C ASP A 283 18.28 23.44 26.74
N ILE A 284 17.03 23.90 26.84
CA ILE A 284 16.02 23.44 27.82
C ILE A 284 15.11 22.38 27.20
N ILE A 285 14.79 22.53 25.91
CA ILE A 285 14.13 21.50 25.10
C ILE A 285 15.15 20.99 24.08
N HIS A 286 15.44 19.70 24.16
CA HIS A 286 16.34 19.02 23.24
C HIS A 286 15.55 18.31 22.15
N LEU A 287 15.92 18.57 20.91
CA LEU A 287 15.34 17.93 19.75
C LEU A 287 16.20 16.72 19.35
N ARG A 288 15.57 15.60 19.03
CA ARG A 288 16.22 14.34 18.66
C ARG A 288 16.16 14.08 17.15
N ASN A 289 15.08 14.49 16.49
CA ASN A 289 14.82 14.24 15.07
C ASN A 289 14.57 15.53 14.29
N ILE A 290 15.64 16.18 13.83
CA ILE A 290 15.57 17.32 12.91
C ILE A 290 15.95 16.84 11.50
N VAL A 291 15.03 16.94 10.55
CA VAL A 291 15.29 16.70 9.14
C VAL A 291 15.32 18.05 8.43
N SER A 292 16.48 18.42 7.90
CA SER A 292 16.70 19.70 7.23
C SER A 292 16.15 19.72 5.81
N ASP A 293 14.84 19.53 5.62
CA ASP A 293 14.19 19.81 4.34
C ASP A 293 12.67 19.86 4.51
N THR A 294 12.07 21.05 4.42
CA THR A 294 10.74 21.27 3.83
C THR A 294 10.37 22.76 3.75
N SER A 295 9.35 23.04 2.94
CA SER A 295 8.84 24.39 2.69
C SER A 295 8.20 25.00 3.94
N PRO A 296 8.42 26.30 4.22
CA PRO A 296 7.94 26.93 5.44
C PRO A 296 6.41 27.00 5.50
N SER A 297 5.84 26.43 6.55
CA SER A 297 4.45 26.68 6.98
C SER A 297 4.42 27.78 8.04
N ASN A 298 3.49 28.73 7.90
CA ASN A 298 3.25 29.81 8.87
C ASN A 298 2.16 29.47 9.90
N GLN A 299 1.59 28.27 9.89
CA GLN A 299 0.47 27.89 10.76
C GLN A 299 0.83 26.69 11.63
N VAL A 300 0.47 26.78 12.91
CA VAL A 300 0.58 25.68 13.86
C VAL A 300 -0.66 24.79 13.72
N PRO A 301 -0.53 23.48 13.45
CA PRO A 301 -1.69 22.61 13.35
C PRO A 301 -2.41 22.39 14.68
N ASP A 302 -3.74 22.25 14.62
CA ASP A 302 -4.60 22.03 15.80
C ASP A 302 -4.21 20.78 16.63
N TRP A 303 -3.66 19.74 15.99
CA TRP A 303 -3.22 18.54 16.70
C TRP A 303 -2.03 18.83 17.62
N VAL A 304 -1.14 19.76 17.26
CA VAL A 304 -0.01 20.15 18.12
C VAL A 304 -0.52 20.89 19.35
N LYS A 305 -1.54 21.74 19.18
CA LYS A 305 -2.21 22.44 20.29
C LYS A 305 -2.96 21.48 21.21
N SER A 306 -3.56 20.43 20.64
CA SER A 306 -4.19 19.35 21.40
C SER A 306 -3.16 18.58 22.23
N ASN A 307 -2.00 18.26 21.66
CA ASN A 307 -0.89 17.64 22.38
C ASN A 307 -0.37 18.52 23.51
N ALA A 308 -0.26 19.84 23.32
CA ALA A 308 0.15 20.75 24.39
C ALA A 308 -0.81 20.70 25.60
N CYS A 309 -2.11 20.56 25.35
CA CYS A 309 -3.12 20.37 26.40
C CYS A 309 -2.96 19.04 27.12
N TRP A 310 -2.78 17.95 26.37
CA TRP A 310 -2.57 16.64 26.99
C TRP A 310 -1.26 16.56 27.76
N TRP A 311 -0.22 17.24 27.31
CA TRP A 311 1.07 17.28 28.00
C TRP A 311 1.00 18.09 29.30
N ALA A 312 0.29 19.22 29.28
CA ALA A 312 0.05 20.03 30.48
C ALA A 312 -0.80 19.30 31.53
N ASP A 313 -1.69 18.39 31.09
CA ASP A 313 -2.55 17.56 31.94
C ASP A 313 -1.92 16.21 32.34
N ASP A 314 -0.63 15.98 32.03
CA ASP A 314 0.06 14.70 32.25
C ASP A 314 -0.61 13.47 31.57
N LYS A 315 -1.39 13.71 30.51
CA LYS A 315 -2.08 12.67 29.73
C LYS A 315 -1.18 12.06 28.65
N ILE A 316 -0.16 12.78 28.21
CA ILE A 316 0.88 12.28 27.31
C ILE A 316 2.27 12.53 27.91
N PRO A 317 3.24 11.63 27.68
CA PRO A 317 4.63 11.83 28.09
C PRO A 317 5.32 13.00 27.37
N GLU A 318 6.46 13.45 27.92
CA GLU A 318 7.28 14.55 27.36
C GLU A 318 7.72 14.30 25.91
N VAL A 319 8.02 13.05 25.55
CA VAL A 319 8.39 12.67 24.19
C VAL A 319 7.34 13.06 23.16
N ASP A 320 6.04 12.97 23.46
CA ASP A 320 4.98 13.26 22.51
C ASP A 320 4.85 14.74 22.24
N PHE A 321 5.01 15.52 23.29
CA PHE A 321 5.08 16.96 23.16
C PHE A 321 6.31 17.35 22.33
N ILE A 322 7.48 16.76 22.62
CA ILE A 322 8.72 16.98 21.87
C ILE A 322 8.54 16.59 20.39
N SER A 323 7.92 15.45 20.06
CA SER A 323 7.65 15.07 18.66
C SER A 323 6.75 16.08 17.94
N GLY A 324 5.81 16.71 18.65
CA GLY A 324 5.04 17.84 18.12
C GLY A 324 5.91 19.06 17.82
N ILE A 325 6.88 19.38 18.70
CA ILE A 325 7.85 20.46 18.48
C ILE A 325 8.79 20.14 17.31
N GLU A 326 9.31 18.92 17.23
CA GLU A 326 10.16 18.45 16.13
C GLU A 326 9.44 18.57 14.79
N TYR A 327 8.16 18.19 14.74
CA TYR A 327 7.34 18.43 13.55
C TYR A 327 7.31 19.92 13.17
N LEU A 328 7.05 20.82 14.12
CA LEU A 328 6.99 22.26 13.87
C LEU A 328 8.33 22.86 13.39
N VAL A 329 9.44 22.29 13.85
CA VAL A 329 10.78 22.64 13.37
C VAL A 329 10.98 22.14 11.94
N ASN A 330 10.63 20.89 11.67
CA ASN A 330 10.78 20.28 10.35
C ASN A 330 9.95 21.01 9.28
N VAL A 331 8.72 21.44 9.59
CA VAL A 331 7.88 22.22 8.65
C VAL A 331 8.20 23.73 8.63
N GLY A 332 9.25 24.16 9.34
CA GLY A 332 9.76 25.54 9.32
C GLY A 332 8.92 26.58 10.07
N THR A 333 7.95 26.15 10.88
CA THR A 333 7.13 27.03 11.74
C THR A 333 7.93 27.50 12.94
N ILE A 334 8.68 26.61 13.58
CA ILE A 334 9.68 26.93 14.61
C ILE A 334 11.04 26.99 13.92
N ARG A 335 11.81 28.06 14.16
CA ARG A 335 13.16 28.22 13.61
C ARG A 335 14.17 28.08 14.75
N VAL A 336 15.14 27.19 14.58
CA VAL A 336 16.15 26.83 15.58
C VAL A 336 17.55 27.14 15.11
#